data_AF-A0A958M6V8-F1
#
_entry.id   AF-A0A958M6V8-F1
#
_cell.length_a   1.000
_cell.length_b   1.000
_cell.length_c   1.000
_cell.angle_alpha   90.00
_cell.angle_beta   90.00
_cell.angle_gamma   90.00
#
_symmetry.space_group_name_H-M   'P 1'
#
loop_
_entity.id
_entity.type
_entity.pdbx_description
1 polymer ?
#
loop_
_entity_poly.entity_id
_entity_poly.type
_entity_poly.pdbx_seq_one_letter_code
_entity_poly.pdbx_strand_id
1 'polypeptide(L)'
;MEAFNRIQHKFHHLAQFLAAFGNSYLPKAEDDSQSNMEWSVKENALISRSVNNIYLSLDFKNITLKVVKDDIVKALELPGLDHSAIDAWIRAAISDFGLDASAYHYDLGFRLDTPFDNFAVPDAEDKKT
;
A
#
# COMPACT_ATOMS: atom_id res chain seq x y z
N MET A 1 -11.03 -0.24 -22.70
CA MET A 1 -11.39 0.82 -21.73
C MET A 1 -11.59 0.24 -20.33
N GLU A 2 -12.35 -0.85 -20.17
CA GLU A 2 -12.60 -1.45 -18.85
C GLU A 2 -11.35 -1.99 -18.11
N ALA A 3 -10.40 -2.62 -18.82
CA ALA A 3 -9.19 -3.17 -18.19
C ALA A 3 -8.30 -2.09 -17.56
N PHE A 4 -8.24 -0.91 -18.17
CA PHE A 4 -7.48 0.23 -17.67
C PHE A 4 -8.10 0.75 -16.36
N ASN A 5 -9.42 0.94 -16.33
CA ASN A 5 -10.14 1.37 -15.13
C ASN A 5 -9.94 0.39 -13.97
N ARG A 6 -9.94 -0.93 -14.24
CA ARG A 6 -9.67 -1.97 -13.22
C ARG A 6 -8.27 -1.83 -12.62
N ILE A 7 -7.24 -1.64 -13.45
CA ILE A 7 -5.85 -1.49 -12.96
C ILE A 7 -5.70 -0.20 -12.15
N GLN A 8 -6.31 0.91 -12.60
CA GLN A 8 -6.31 2.17 -11.85
C GLN A 8 -6.97 2.03 -10.48
N HIS A 9 -8.13 1.38 -10.38
CA HIS A 9 -8.80 1.15 -9.09
C HIS A 9 -7.92 0.32 -8.15
N LYS A 10 -7.25 -0.72 -8.67
CA LYS A 10 -6.35 -1.54 -7.87
C LYS A 10 -5.18 -0.73 -7.31
N PHE A 11 -4.50 0.05 -8.15
CA PHE A 11 -3.41 0.90 -7.67
C PHE A 11 -3.89 2.00 -6.73
N HIS A 12 -5.09 2.52 -6.94
CA HIS A 12 -5.70 3.47 -6.02
C HIS A 12 -5.90 2.84 -4.63
N HIS A 13 -6.49 1.64 -4.55
CA HIS A 13 -6.62 0.93 -3.28
C HIS A 13 -5.28 0.56 -2.65
N LEU A 14 -4.25 0.24 -3.45
CA LEU A 14 -2.92 0.01 -2.89
C LEU A 14 -2.30 1.27 -2.28
N ALA A 15 -2.47 2.42 -2.94
CA ALA A 15 -2.03 3.71 -2.42
C ALA A 15 -2.78 4.10 -1.12
N GLN A 16 -4.03 3.68 -0.97
CA GLN A 16 -4.81 3.90 0.24
C GLN A 16 -4.17 3.26 1.49
N PHE A 17 -3.50 2.10 1.38
CA PHE A 17 -2.74 1.53 2.50
C PHE A 17 -1.57 2.43 2.95
N LEU A 18 -0.90 3.10 2.00
CA LEU A 18 0.20 4.03 2.31
C LEU A 18 -0.33 5.28 3.03
N ALA A 19 -1.45 5.82 2.57
CA ALA A 19 -2.13 6.94 3.22
C ALA A 19 -2.65 6.57 4.62
N ALA A 20 -3.23 5.37 4.76
CA ALA A 20 -3.73 4.84 6.03
C ALA A 20 -2.61 4.72 7.08
N PHE A 21 -1.41 4.32 6.67
CA PHE A 21 -0.25 4.27 7.57
C PHE A 21 0.06 5.65 8.16
N GLY A 22 0.11 6.69 7.34
CA GLY A 22 0.29 8.06 7.81
C GLY A 22 -0.81 8.50 8.78
N ASN A 23 -2.07 8.30 8.40
CA ASN A 23 -3.24 8.62 9.24
C ASN A 23 -3.24 7.90 10.59
N SER A 24 -2.73 6.67 10.65
CA SER A 24 -2.76 5.84 11.86
C SER A 24 -1.80 6.31 12.95
N TYR A 25 -0.69 6.94 12.56
CA TYR A 25 0.44 7.13 13.46
C TYR A 25 0.91 8.58 13.60
N LEU A 26 0.55 9.44 12.65
CA LEU A 26 0.89 10.85 12.69
C LEU A 26 -0.31 11.67 13.18
N PRO A 27 -0.06 12.78 13.92
CA PRO A 27 -1.11 13.72 14.27
C PRO A 27 -1.83 14.22 13.02
N LYS A 28 -3.15 14.32 13.09
CA LYS A 28 -3.95 14.89 12.00
C LYS A 28 -3.57 16.36 11.77
N ALA A 29 -3.19 16.68 10.54
CA ALA A 29 -2.94 18.05 10.10
C ALA A 29 -4.20 18.66 9.47
N GLU A 30 -4.31 19.99 9.48
CA GLU A 30 -5.45 20.72 8.89
C GLU A 30 -5.54 20.54 7.37
N ASP A 31 -4.39 20.35 6.71
CA ASP A 31 -4.26 20.14 5.27
C ASP A 31 -4.22 18.64 4.87
N ASP A 32 -4.50 17.75 5.82
CA ASP A 32 -4.39 16.29 5.68
C ASP A 32 -3.00 15.77 5.24
N SER A 33 -1.94 16.57 5.45
CA SER A 33 -0.57 16.23 5.04
C SER A 33 0.01 14.99 5.74
N GLN A 34 -0.60 14.52 6.82
CA GLN A 34 -0.23 13.23 7.44
C GLN A 34 -0.43 12.05 6.48
N SER A 35 -1.35 12.17 5.53
CA SER A 35 -1.67 11.14 4.54
C SER A 35 -0.87 11.27 3.24
N ASN A 36 -0.01 12.29 3.13
CA ASN A 36 0.75 12.56 1.92
C ASN A 36 1.67 11.40 1.55
N MET A 37 1.87 11.25 0.25
CA MET A 37 2.78 10.26 -0.32
C MET A 37 3.77 10.97 -1.25
N GLU A 38 4.96 10.41 -1.35
CA GLU A 38 6.03 10.91 -2.20
C GLU A 38 6.36 9.89 -3.28
N TRP A 39 6.58 10.36 -4.52
CA TRP A 39 7.14 9.54 -5.57
C TRP A 39 8.67 9.52 -5.48
N SER A 40 9.25 8.35 -5.21
CA SER A 40 10.70 8.15 -5.23
C SER A 40 11.16 7.68 -6.59
N VAL A 41 11.92 8.53 -7.29
CA VAL A 41 12.54 8.18 -8.59
C VAL A 41 13.59 7.07 -8.42
N LYS A 42 14.33 7.07 -7.31
CA LYS A 42 15.38 6.08 -7.03
C LYS A 42 14.78 4.67 -6.87
N GLU A 43 13.70 4.57 -6.09
CA GLU A 43 13.05 3.30 -5.78
C GLU A 43 11.97 2.92 -6.80
N ASN A 44 11.63 3.85 -7.72
CA ASN A 44 10.52 3.73 -8.66
C ASN A 44 9.21 3.34 -7.96
N ALA A 45 8.93 4.01 -6.85
CA ALA A 45 7.90 3.62 -5.89
C ALA A 45 7.19 4.84 -5.31
N LEU A 46 5.92 4.65 -4.95
CA LEU A 46 5.19 5.60 -4.10
C LEU A 46 5.49 5.26 -2.64
N ILE A 47 5.77 6.26 -1.81
CA ILE A 47 6.23 6.09 -0.44
C ILE A 47 5.32 6.86 0.50
N SER A 48 4.95 6.27 1.64
CA SER A 48 4.18 6.94 2.69
C SER A 48 5.03 7.96 3.46
N ARG A 49 4.40 8.76 4.32
CA ARG A 49 5.14 9.43 5.40
C ARG A 49 5.87 8.40 6.28
N SER A 50 6.98 8.82 6.88
CA SER A 50 7.76 7.99 7.80
C SER A 50 7.36 8.24 9.26
N VAL A 51 7.34 7.17 10.05
CA VAL A 51 7.09 7.17 11.50
C VAL A 51 8.17 6.33 12.15
N ASN A 52 8.97 6.90 13.06
CA ASN A 52 10.08 6.21 13.71
C ASN A 52 11.01 5.50 12.68
N ASN A 53 11.35 6.20 11.60
CA ASN A 53 12.11 5.68 10.43
C ASN A 53 11.45 4.51 9.69
N ILE A 54 10.18 4.21 9.98
CA ILE A 54 9.41 3.17 9.30
C ILE A 54 8.52 3.83 8.24
N TYR A 55 8.47 3.28 7.04
CA TYR A 55 7.56 3.73 5.99
C TYR A 55 7.10 2.57 5.10
N LEU A 56 5.96 2.76 4.43
CA LEU A 56 5.47 1.86 3.39
C LEU A 56 5.94 2.36 2.03
N SER A 57 6.30 1.42 1.15
CA SER A 57 6.72 1.69 -0.22
C SER A 57 6.02 0.74 -1.18
N LEU A 58 5.34 1.30 -2.18
CA LEU A 58 4.65 0.57 -3.23
C LEU A 58 5.46 0.64 -4.53
N ASP A 59 6.09 -0.47 -4.86
CA ASP A 59 6.86 -0.65 -6.09
C ASP A 59 5.93 -1.11 -7.22
N PHE A 60 5.61 -0.21 -8.14
CA PHE A 60 4.67 -0.47 -9.24
C PHE A 60 5.26 -1.42 -10.28
N LYS A 61 6.58 -1.44 -10.44
CA LYS A 61 7.23 -2.28 -11.46
C LYS A 61 7.15 -3.75 -11.09
N ASN A 62 7.37 -4.05 -9.81
CA ASN A 62 7.36 -5.42 -9.30
C ASN A 62 6.03 -5.79 -8.62
N ILE A 63 5.08 -4.86 -8.53
CA ILE A 63 3.78 -5.04 -7.85
C ILE A 63 4.02 -5.58 -6.44
N THR A 64 4.88 -4.89 -5.70
CA THR A 64 5.37 -5.28 -4.38
C THR A 64 5.10 -4.17 -3.38
N LEU A 65 4.50 -4.52 -2.24
CA LEU A 65 4.42 -3.65 -1.07
C LEU A 65 5.59 -3.93 -0.14
N LYS A 66 6.24 -2.89 0.36
CA LYS A 66 7.39 -2.99 1.25
C LYS A 66 7.09 -2.21 2.53
N VAL A 67 7.47 -2.75 3.67
CA VAL A 67 7.65 -1.99 4.92
C VAL A 67 9.16 -1.88 5.11
N VAL A 68 9.64 -0.65 5.22
CA VAL A 68 11.07 -0.35 5.33
C VAL A 68 11.34 0.30 6.67
N LYS A 69 12.40 -0.12 7.35
CA LYS A 69 12.96 0.52 8.54
C LYS A 69 14.46 0.61 8.39
N ASP A 70 14.99 1.83 8.29
CA ASP A 70 16.41 2.07 8.00
C ASP A 70 16.84 1.27 6.75
N ASP A 71 17.77 0.31 6.87
CA ASP A 71 18.23 -0.55 5.76
C ASP A 71 17.49 -1.91 5.68
N ILE A 72 16.54 -2.17 6.57
CA ILE A 72 15.81 -3.45 6.64
C ILE A 72 14.49 -3.33 5.87
N VAL A 73 14.28 -4.25 4.92
CA VAL A 73 13.10 -4.29 4.07
C VAL A 73 12.33 -5.60 4.28
N LYS A 74 11.05 -5.49 4.62
CA LYS A 74 10.08 -6.59 4.52
C LYS A 74 9.25 -6.35 3.25
N ALA A 75 9.16 -7.35 2.37
CA ALA A 75 8.47 -7.24 1.09
C ALA A 75 7.32 -8.26 0.98
N LEU A 76 6.24 -7.84 0.32
CA LEU A 76 5.07 -8.63 0.01
C LEU A 76 4.77 -8.52 -1.48
N GLU A 77 4.79 -9.66 -2.18
CA GLU A 77 4.24 -9.75 -3.52
C GLU A 77 2.71 -9.64 -3.43
N LEU A 78 2.14 -8.63 -4.08
CA LEU A 78 0.71 -8.35 -4.04
C LEU A 78 -0.17 -9.25 -4.93
N PRO A 79 0.33 -9.93 -5.97
CA PRO A 79 -0.55 -10.70 -6.83
C PRO A 79 -1.37 -11.77 -6.12
N GLY A 80 -2.67 -11.80 -6.40
CA GLY A 80 -3.62 -12.75 -5.83
C GLY A 80 -4.07 -12.47 -4.39
N LEU A 81 -3.49 -11.47 -3.71
CA LEU A 81 -3.88 -11.11 -2.35
C LEU A 81 -5.14 -10.25 -2.32
N ASP A 82 -5.97 -10.50 -1.30
CA ASP A 82 -7.12 -9.67 -0.96
C ASP A 82 -6.73 -8.58 0.04
N HIS A 83 -7.66 -7.66 0.28
CA HIS A 83 -7.45 -6.53 1.19
C HIS A 83 -7.09 -6.99 2.62
N SER A 84 -7.73 -8.04 3.14
CA SER A 84 -7.47 -8.54 4.50
C SER A 84 -6.08 -9.16 4.63
N ALA A 85 -5.60 -9.87 3.62
CA ALA A 85 -4.27 -10.45 3.60
C ALA A 85 -3.19 -9.35 3.61
N ILE A 86 -3.40 -8.28 2.83
CA ILE A 86 -2.50 -7.13 2.80
C ILE A 86 -2.50 -6.40 4.14
N ASP A 87 -3.68 -6.11 4.71
CA ASP A 87 -3.83 -5.45 6.02
C ASP A 87 -3.15 -6.26 7.13
N ALA A 88 -3.41 -7.57 7.19
CA ALA A 88 -2.80 -8.46 8.17
C ALA A 88 -1.27 -8.51 8.04
N TRP A 89 -0.76 -8.56 6.81
CA TRP A 89 0.69 -8.55 6.57
C TRP A 89 1.34 -7.22 6.99
N ILE A 90 0.71 -6.07 6.69
CA ILE A 90 1.20 -4.76 7.13
C ILE A 90 1.31 -4.72 8.65
N ARG A 91 0.25 -5.13 9.37
CA ARG A 91 0.22 -5.18 10.84
C ARG A 91 1.33 -6.05 11.41
N ALA A 92 1.56 -7.22 10.84
CA ALA A 92 2.66 -8.09 11.27
C ALA A 92 4.02 -7.42 11.03
N ALA A 93 4.24 -6.85 9.83
CA ALA A 93 5.50 -6.24 9.46
C ALA A 93 5.86 -5.01 10.31
N ILE A 94 4.89 -4.13 10.60
CA ILE A 94 5.11 -2.95 11.46
C ILE A 94 5.28 -3.34 12.92
N SER A 95 4.58 -4.39 13.40
CA SER A 95 4.78 -4.95 14.74
C SER A 95 6.18 -5.48 14.93
N ASP A 96 6.70 -6.23 13.95
CA ASP A 96 8.07 -6.74 13.97
C ASP A 96 9.12 -5.61 14.02
N PHE A 97 8.76 -4.42 13.53
CA PHE A 97 9.60 -3.23 13.57
C PHE A 97 9.40 -2.36 14.81
N GLY A 98 8.48 -2.76 15.71
CA GLY A 98 8.24 -2.15 17.01
C GLY A 98 7.14 -1.09 17.04
N LEU A 99 6.33 -0.96 15.99
CA LEU A 99 5.12 -0.14 16.03
C LEU A 99 3.96 -0.93 16.62
N ASP A 100 3.05 -0.23 17.31
CA ASP A 100 1.81 -0.82 17.80
C ASP A 100 0.88 -1.13 16.62
N ALA A 101 0.73 -2.40 16.28
CA ALA A 101 -0.14 -2.86 15.21
C ALA A 101 -1.63 -2.58 15.47
N SER A 102 -2.04 -2.37 16.72
CA SER A 102 -3.44 -2.04 17.06
C SER A 102 -3.81 -0.60 16.69
N ALA A 103 -2.81 0.29 16.64
CA ALA A 103 -2.99 1.67 16.21
C ALA A 103 -3.17 1.80 14.69
N TYR A 104 -2.73 0.81 13.90
CA TYR A 104 -2.95 0.82 12.46
C TYR A 104 -4.44 0.68 12.13
N HIS A 105 -4.98 1.60 11.33
CA HIS A 105 -6.35 1.52 10.86
C HIS A 105 -6.48 2.01 9.41
N TYR A 106 -7.29 1.28 8.65
CA TYR A 106 -7.68 1.70 7.31
C TYR A 106 -8.88 2.65 7.42
N ASP A 107 -8.66 3.87 7.90
CA ASP A 107 -9.65 4.95 7.87
C ASP A 107 -9.06 6.16 7.14
N LEU A 108 -9.73 6.53 6.05
CA LEU A 108 -9.33 7.63 5.18
C LEU A 108 -10.35 8.77 5.19
N GLY A 109 -11.43 8.66 5.98
CA GLY A 109 -12.50 9.67 6.02
C GLY A 109 -13.37 9.72 4.76
N PHE A 110 -13.17 8.80 3.81
CA PHE A 110 -14.00 8.62 2.62
C PHE A 110 -14.10 7.13 2.26
N ARG A 111 -15.14 6.77 1.52
CA ARG A 111 -15.33 5.42 0.99
C ARG A 111 -15.35 5.48 -0.52
N LEU A 112 -14.73 4.49 -1.14
CA LEU A 112 -14.85 4.27 -2.57
C LEU A 112 -15.91 3.22 -2.81
N ASP A 113 -16.78 3.48 -3.79
CA ASP A 113 -17.79 2.52 -4.23
C ASP A 113 -17.21 1.45 -5.17
N THR A 114 -15.92 1.54 -5.49
CA THR A 114 -15.23 0.54 -6.31
C THR A 114 -14.85 -0.68 -5.48
N PRO A 115 -15.15 -1.90 -5.93
CA PRO A 115 -14.76 -3.10 -5.22
C PRO A 115 -13.24 -3.26 -5.22
N PHE A 116 -12.70 -3.76 -4.11
CA PHE A 116 -11.32 -4.26 -4.06
C PHE A 116 -11.29 -5.62 -4.76
N ASP A 117 -10.95 -5.64 -6.04
CA ASP A 117 -10.67 -6.88 -6.76
C ASP A 117 -9.22 -7.30 -6.51
N ASN A 118 -8.99 -8.57 -6.15
CA ASN A 118 -7.65 -9.15 -6.00
C ASN A 118 -6.75 -8.72 -7.15
N PHE A 119 -5.47 -8.47 -6.87
CA PHE A 119 -4.48 -8.16 -7.91
C PHE A 119 -4.16 -9.44 -8.70
N ALA A 120 -5.10 -9.97 -9.47
CA ALA A 120 -4.82 -11.03 -10.42
C ALA A 120 -3.69 -10.55 -11.34
N VAL A 121 -2.61 -11.35 -11.43
CA VAL A 121 -1.64 -11.21 -12.52
C VAL A 121 -2.47 -11.22 -13.81
N PRO A 122 -2.32 -10.25 -14.71
CA PRO A 122 -2.90 -10.41 -16.04
C PRO A 122 -2.31 -11.70 -16.59
N ASP A 123 -3.16 -12.70 -16.83
CA ASP A 123 -2.72 -14.02 -17.28
C ASP A 123 -1.64 -13.88 -18.35
N ALA A 124 -0.51 -14.52 -18.08
CA ALA A 124 0.43 -14.89 -19.11
C ALA A 124 -0.36 -15.69 -20.16
N GLU A 125 -0.36 -15.18 -21.38
CA GLU A 125 -0.78 -15.88 -22.59
C GLU A 125 -2.29 -16.16 -22.74
N ASP A 126 -2.97 -15.17 -23.32
CA ASP A 126 -3.95 -15.45 -24.37
C ASP A 126 -3.18 -15.90 -25.65
N LYS A 127 -2.43 -17.01 -25.57
CA LYS A 127 -1.99 -17.76 -26.76
C LYS A 127 -3.02 -18.85 -27.02
N LYS A 128 -4.13 -18.45 -27.64
CA LYS A 128 -4.96 -19.39 -28.39
C LYS A 128 -4.18 -19.83 -29.63
N THR A 129 -3.60 -21.02 -29.57
CA THR A 129 -3.43 -21.91 -30.74
C THR A 129 -4.78 -22.30 -31.32
#